data_AF-A0A2D6CTT7-F1
#
_entry.id   AF-A0A2D6CTT7-F1
#
_cell.length_a   1.000
_cell.length_b   1.000
_cell.length_c   1.000
_cell.angle_alpha   90.00
_cell.angle_beta   90.00
_cell.angle_gamma   90.00
#
_symmetry.space_group_name_H-M   'P 1'
#
loop_
_entity.id
_entity.type
_entity.pdbx_description
1 polymer ?
#
loop_
_entity_poly.entity_id
_entity_poly.type
_entity_poly.pdbx_seq_one_letter_code
_entity_poly.pdbx_strand_id
1 'polypeptide(L)' 'AEFGEAQQLPPQVGDVWRANFYRIDRSEPVDRPEMTSWSTIGTHNFHDSAAFGYIEFGGVPGATD' A
#
# COMPACT_ATOMS: atom_id res chain seq x y z
N ALA A 1 16.13 6.89 0.65
CA ALA A 1 15.57 6.14 -0.48
C ALA A 1 14.61 7.08 -1.17
N GLU A 2 14.99 7.56 -2.35
CA GLU A 2 14.15 8.45 -3.15
C GLU A 2 12.91 7.68 -3.61
N PHE A 3 11.73 8.29 -3.49
CA PHE A 3 10.48 7.68 -3.88
C PHE A 3 10.50 7.48 -5.40
N GLY A 4 10.52 6.23 -5.87
CA GLY A 4 10.29 5.96 -7.28
C GLY A 4 8.83 6.26 -7.59
N GLU A 5 8.58 7.12 -8.57
CA GLU A 5 7.24 7.31 -9.13
C GLU A 5 6.75 5.99 -9.74
N ALA A 6 5.43 5.80 -9.79
CA ALA A 6 4.84 4.70 -10.55
C ALA A 6 5.29 4.83 -12.01
N GLN A 7 5.92 3.79 -12.55
CA GLN A 7 6.53 3.84 -13.88
C GLN A 7 5.50 4.01 -15.00
N GLN A 8 4.24 3.60 -14.77
CA GLN A 8 3.14 3.64 -15.73
C GLN A 8 1.86 4.07 -15.00
N LEU A 9 1.06 4.92 -15.64
CA LEU A 9 -0.24 5.40 -15.15
C LEU A 9 -1.22 5.50 -16.33
N PRO A 10 -2.29 4.67 -16.40
CA PRO A 10 -2.67 3.61 -15.46
C PRO A 10 -1.67 2.43 -15.48
N PRO A 11 -1.63 1.60 -14.41
CA PRO A 11 -0.78 0.41 -14.38
C PRO A 11 -1.21 -0.57 -15.48
N GLN A 12 -0.23 -1.21 -16.10
CA GLN A 12 -0.41 -2.30 -17.03
C GLN A 12 -0.31 -3.65 -16.32
N VAL A 13 -0.80 -4.71 -16.97
CA VAL A 13 -0.62 -6.08 -16.48
C VAL A 13 0.87 -6.40 -16.35
N GLY A 14 1.29 -6.88 -15.19
CA GLY A 14 2.68 -7.18 -14.84
C GLY A 14 3.42 -6.04 -14.16
N ASP A 15 2.86 -4.83 -14.09
CA ASP A 15 3.48 -3.75 -13.32
C ASP A 15 3.51 -4.08 -11.84
N VAL A 16 4.57 -3.64 -11.16
CA VAL A 16 4.74 -3.82 -9.71
C VAL A 16 4.84 -2.46 -9.03
N TRP A 17 3.93 -2.19 -8.09
CA TRP A 17 3.94 -0.97 -7.29
C TRP A 17 4.26 -1.28 -5.83
N ARG A 18 4.80 -0.27 -5.14
CA ARG A 18 4.95 -0.31 -3.69
C ARG A 18 3.74 0.34 -3.02
N ALA A 19 3.06 -0.40 -2.16
CA ALA A 19 1.94 0.11 -1.38
C ALA A 19 1.79 -0.60 -0.03
N ASN A 20 0.97 -0.03 0.84
CA ASN A 20 0.52 -0.65 2.08
C ASN A 20 -0.94 -0.25 2.34
N PHE A 21 -1.65 -1.07 3.10
CA PHE A 21 -3.06 -0.85 3.44
C PHE A 21 -3.20 -0.88 4.95
N TYR A 22 -3.98 0.06 5.49
CA TYR A 22 -4.11 0.28 6.92
C TYR A 22 -5.57 0.25 7.33
N ARG A 23 -5.85 -0.37 8.48
CA ARG A 23 -7.13 -0.22 9.18
C ARG A 23 -6.85 0.39 10.55
N ILE A 24 -7.58 1.46 10.85
CA ILE A 24 -7.51 2.16 12.13
C ILE A 24 -8.90 2.08 12.74
N ASP A 25 -9.09 1.16 13.69
CA ASP A 25 -10.33 1.07 14.44
C ASP A 25 -10.29 2.08 15.59
N ARG A 26 -11.27 3.00 15.57
CA ARG A 26 -11.43 4.04 16.58
C ARG A 26 -12.75 3.79 17.31
N SER A 27 -12.81 2.74 18.13
CA SER A 27 -13.95 2.52 19.02
C SER A 27 -13.86 3.47 20.23
N GLU A 28 -15.02 3.83 20.80
CA GLU A 28 -15.05 4.51 22.09
C GLU A 28 -14.78 3.52 23.24
N PRO A 29 -14.03 3.93 24.29
CA PRO A 29 -13.31 5.20 24.39
C PRO A 29 -12.07 5.21 23.49
N VAL A 30 -11.84 6.35 22.81
CA VAL A 30 -10.88 6.59 21.71
C VAL A 30 -9.40 6.42 22.14
N ASP A 31 -9.17 6.15 23.41
CA ASP A 31 -7.89 6.20 24.10
C ASP A 31 -6.84 5.23 23.54
N ARG A 32 -7.27 4.20 22.80
CA ARG A 32 -6.39 3.18 22.20
C ARG A 32 -6.91 2.75 20.83
N PRO A 33 -6.59 3.47 19.75
CA PRO A 33 -6.93 3.01 18.41
C PRO A 33 -6.19 1.70 18.12
N GLU A 34 -6.91 0.70 17.61
CA GLU A 34 -6.27 -0.50 17.08
C GLU A 34 -5.77 -0.19 15.67
N MET A 35 -4.49 -0.49 15.44
CA MET A 35 -3.80 -0.20 14.19
C MET A 35 -3.32 -1.51 13.58
N THR A 36 -3.87 -1.85 12.42
CA THR A 36 -3.46 -3.03 11.66
C THR A 36 -3.01 -2.63 10.26
N SER A 37 -2.06 -3.39 9.71
CA SER A 37 -1.49 -3.15 8.39
C SER A 37 -1.30 -4.46 7.63
N TRP A 38 -1.38 -4.40 6.30
CA TRP A 38 -1.09 -5.56 5.45
C TRP A 38 0.41 -5.90 5.45
N SER A 39 1.26 -4.91 5.15
CA SER A 39 2.71 -5.03 5.30
C SER A 39 3.14 -4.44 6.65
N THR A 40 4.17 -5.03 7.28
CA THR A 40 4.69 -4.60 8.59
C THR A 40 5.02 -3.11 8.57
N ILE A 41 4.45 -2.35 9.51
CA ILE A 41 4.82 -0.94 9.72
C ILE A 41 6.20 -0.84 10.38
N GLY A 42 6.97 0.18 10.00
CA GLY A 42 8.24 0.51 10.63
C GLY A 42 8.04 1.13 12.03
N THR A 43 8.63 2.30 12.27
CA THR A 43 8.57 3.01 13.55
C THR A 43 7.22 3.70 13.82
N HIS A 44 6.11 2.95 13.80
CA HIS A 44 4.75 3.45 14.06
C HIS A 44 4.33 4.64 13.18
N ASN A 45 4.76 4.67 11.91
CA ASN A 45 4.34 5.67 10.94
C ASN A 45 3.74 4.97 9.70
N PHE A 46 2.57 5.43 9.27
CA PHE A 46 1.90 4.96 8.05
C PHE A 46 2.45 5.61 6.77
N HIS A 47 3.24 6.67 6.89
CA HIS A 47 3.86 7.39 5.76
C HIS A 47 5.32 6.97 5.55
N ASP A 48 5.70 5.77 5.97
CA ASP A 48 7.01 5.18 5.67
C ASP A 48 6.91 4.30 4.42
N SER A 49 7.27 4.87 3.27
CA SER A 49 7.28 4.13 2.01
C SER A 49 8.28 2.97 2.01
N ALA A 50 9.30 2.98 2.89
CA ALA A 50 10.23 1.86 3.01
C ALA A 50 9.55 0.60 3.57
N ALA A 51 8.45 0.75 4.32
CA ALA A 51 7.66 -0.35 4.88
C ALA A 51 6.58 -0.90 3.92
N PHE A 52 6.45 -0.32 2.72
CA PHE A 52 5.46 -0.77 1.74
C PHE A 52 5.82 -2.15 1.16
N GLY A 53 4.81 -3.01 1.05
CA GLY A 53 4.90 -4.27 0.32
C GLY A 53 4.83 -4.04 -1.20
N TYR A 54 4.78 -5.14 -1.95
CA TYR A 54 4.73 -5.13 -3.42
C TYR A 54 3.37 -5.64 -3.91
N ILE A 55 2.71 -4.87 -4.79
CA ILE A 55 1.49 -5.27 -5.49
C ILE A 55 1.84 -5.49 -6.95
N GLU A 56 1.51 -6.66 -7.48
CA GLU A 56 1.60 -6.97 -8.91
C GLU A 56 0.22 -6.84 -9.55
N PHE A 57 0.11 -6.07 -10.63
CA PHE A 57 -1.14 -5.87 -11.35
C PHE A 57 -1.40 -7.06 -12.29
N GLY A 58 -2.38 -7.89 -11.95
CA GLY A 58 -2.80 -9.03 -12.79
C GLY A 58 -3.82 -8.64 -13.88
N GLY A 59 -4.02 -9.54 -14.84
CA GLY A 59 -5.01 -9.37 -15.90
C GLY A 59 -4.64 -10.12 -17.18
N VAL A 60 -5.43 -9.92 -18.24
CA VAL A 60 -5.08 -10.37 -19.60
C VAL A 60 -4.39 -9.21 -20.31
N PRO A 61 -3.17 -9.37 -20.84
CA PRO A 61 -2.51 -8.31 -21.60
C PRO A 61 -3.39 -7.79 -22.73
N GLY A 62 -3.63 -6.48 -22.76
CA GLY A 62 -4.47 -5.82 -23.77
C GLY A 62 -5.98 -5.86 -23.49
N ALA A 63 -6.43 -6.43 -22.36
CA ALA A 63 -7.78 -6.21 -21.88
C ALA A 63 -7.87 -4.80 -21.28
N THR A 64 -8.61 -3.92 -21.96
CA THR A 64 -9.12 -2.68 -21.37
C THR A 64 -10.47 -2.99 -20.75
N ASP A 65 -10.66 -2.66 -19.46
CA ASP A 65 -11.99 -2.57 -18.84
C ASP A 65 -12.87 -1.52 -19.54
#